data_AF-A0A1F6RRD1-F1
#
_entry.id   AF-A0A1F6RRD1-F1
#
_cell.length_a   1.000
_cell.length_b   1.000
_cell.length_c   1.000
_cell.angle_alpha   90.00
_cell.angle_beta   90.00
_cell.angle_gamma   90.00
#
_symmetry.space_group_name_H-M   'P 1'
#
loop_
_entity.id
_entity.type
_entity.pdbx_description
1 polymer ?
#
loop_
_entity_poly.entity_id
_entity_poly.type
_entity_poly.pdbx_seq_one_letter_code
_entity_poly.pdbx_strand_id
1 'polypeptide(L)'
;MFKNLSLEEKIRYKTRFSQILLLIISGMAIFGFYKVQQSEISPLSLVLTILVLCIFGIILTEFFKQWVNITISEPIYDAVVHTNSASSEIIEATTKQENVISTHLTLLKETANAIENLNKSSNQTKVSAQKVAEKSQEILSMSSKEQEAVKANIEKMRTLKQKIEIIAELILELSEHTQQIGSIIGVVEDITEQTNMLALNAAVEAARAGEHGKGFAVVASEIRKLADESKQATSKISSLIYDIQQATNSTVMATEEGTKEIESGVDLAHQIAQSIDLLRNTINETVKDVEEIVDSANSQSVCTHEVSDAISSINQGLLDSASNIKQNILILQGLINISKSLKEKVIGNTIHKESNDYKNYKV
;
A
#
# COMPACT_ATOMS: atom_id res chain seq x y z
N MET A 1 -25.44 66.28 15.82
CA MET A 1 -24.09 66.80 15.55
C MET A 1 -22.95 66.08 16.31
N PHE A 2 -23.20 65.44 17.47
CA PHE A 2 -22.13 64.82 18.29
C PHE A 2 -21.79 63.34 18.02
N LYS A 3 -22.54 62.64 17.16
CA LYS A 3 -22.37 61.19 16.96
C LYS A 3 -21.04 60.82 16.25
N ASN A 4 -20.48 61.71 15.43
CA ASN A 4 -19.31 61.44 14.58
C ASN A 4 -17.99 62.07 15.06
N LEU A 5 -17.95 62.68 16.24
CA LEU A 5 -16.71 63.26 16.79
C LEU A 5 -15.81 62.15 17.36
N SER A 6 -14.50 62.28 17.18
CA SER A 6 -13.52 61.40 17.83
C SER A 6 -13.59 61.55 19.36
N LEU A 7 -13.13 60.54 20.11
CA LEU A 7 -13.15 60.58 21.58
C LEU A 7 -12.42 61.83 22.12
N GLU A 8 -11.31 62.19 21.48
CA GLU A 8 -10.49 63.36 21.82
C GLU A 8 -11.23 64.68 21.58
N GLU A 9 -12.03 64.76 20.51
CA GLU A 9 -12.87 65.93 20.22
C GLU A 9 -14.06 66.04 21.16
N LYS A 10 -14.68 64.91 21.55
CA LYS A 10 -15.74 64.88 22.55
C LYS A 10 -15.23 65.33 23.91
N ILE A 11 -14.06 64.85 24.33
CA ILE A 11 -13.40 65.30 25.56
C ILE A 11 -13.07 66.79 25.47
N ARG A 12 -12.42 67.25 24.39
CA ARG A 12 -12.12 68.69 24.20
C ARG A 12 -13.37 69.57 24.24
N TYR A 13 -14.46 69.13 23.62
CA TYR A 13 -15.72 69.87 23.63
C TYR A 13 -16.33 69.93 25.03
N LYS A 14 -16.38 68.80 25.75
CA LYS A 14 -16.92 68.72 27.11
C LYS A 14 -16.05 69.49 28.12
N THR A 15 -14.73 69.49 27.93
CA THR A 15 -13.78 70.28 28.72
C THR A 15 -13.90 71.77 28.40
N ARG A 16 -13.98 72.18 27.12
CA ARG A 16 -14.17 73.59 26.77
C ARG A 16 -15.52 74.12 27.25
N PHE A 17 -16.58 73.32 27.15
CA PHE A 17 -17.90 73.68 27.68
C PHE A 17 -17.84 73.86 29.20
N SER A 18 -17.18 72.96 29.92
CA SER A 18 -16.96 73.08 31.37
C SER A 18 -16.11 74.29 31.73
N GLN A 19 -15.03 74.57 30.99
CA GLN A 19 -14.19 75.76 31.18
C GLN A 19 -14.96 77.06 30.93
N ILE A 20 -15.79 77.12 29.88
CA ILE A 20 -16.65 78.26 29.59
C ILE A 20 -17.67 78.45 30.71
N LEU A 21 -18.29 77.37 31.19
CA LEU A 21 -19.22 77.42 32.32
C LEU A 21 -18.51 77.92 33.58
N LEU A 22 -17.30 77.43 33.88
CA LEU A 22 -16.51 77.82 35.04
C LEU A 22 -16.03 79.28 34.95
N LEU A 23 -15.72 79.77 33.74
CA LEU A 23 -15.43 81.18 33.49
C LEU A 23 -16.67 82.07 33.70
N ILE A 24 -17.84 81.69 33.17
CA ILE A 24 -19.11 82.41 33.39
C ILE A 24 -19.44 82.49 34.88
N ILE A 25 -19.31 81.37 35.58
CA ILE A 25 -19.51 81.23 37.02
C ILE A 25 -18.50 82.11 37.80
N SER A 26 -17.21 82.09 37.45
CA SER A 26 -16.20 82.96 38.09
C SER A 26 -16.47 84.45 37.84
N GLY A 27 -16.95 84.82 36.66
CA GLY A 27 -17.34 86.19 36.32
C GLY A 27 -18.53 86.68 37.14
N MET A 28 -19.53 85.83 37.40
CA MET A 28 -20.64 86.14 38.30
C MET A 28 -20.18 86.35 39.75
N ALA A 29 -19.21 85.55 40.23
CA ALA A 29 -18.63 85.70 41.57
C ALA A 29 -17.84 87.01 41.71
N ILE A 30 -17.02 87.37 40.72
CA ILE A 30 -16.27 88.64 40.69
C ILE A 30 -17.23 89.84 40.64
N PHE A 31 -18.31 89.76 39.85
CA PHE A 31 -19.33 90.81 39.79
C PHE A 31 -20.06 90.98 41.13
N GLY A 32 -20.37 89.88 41.82
CA GLY A 32 -20.91 89.90 43.18
C GLY A 32 -19.97 90.58 44.17
N PHE A 33 -18.68 90.26 44.12
CA PHE A 33 -17.64 90.88 44.96
C PHE A 33 -17.47 92.38 44.65
N TYR A 34 -17.47 92.76 43.37
CA TYR A 34 -17.39 94.15 42.94
C TYR A 34 -18.57 94.99 43.46
N LYS A 35 -19.78 94.41 43.47
CA LYS A 35 -20.98 95.05 44.05
C LYS A 35 -20.88 95.27 45.57
N VAL A 36 -20.21 94.37 46.30
CA VAL A 36 -19.93 94.52 47.74
C VAL A 36 -18.99 95.69 48.00
N GLN A 37 -18.03 95.94 47.11
CA GLN A 37 -17.01 96.96 47.31
C GLN A 37 -17.50 98.40 47.05
N GLN A 38 -18.59 98.59 46.30
CA GLN A 38 -19.12 99.92 45.92
C GLN A 38 -20.26 100.47 46.79
N SER A 39 -20.82 99.71 47.75
CA SER A 39 -22.04 100.14 48.49
C SER A 39 -21.75 100.43 49.98
N GLU A 40 -22.36 101.47 50.56
CA GLU A 40 -22.48 101.65 52.03
C GLU A 40 -23.47 100.60 52.56
N ILE A 41 -22.95 99.46 52.98
CA ILE A 41 -23.72 98.22 53.21
C ILE A 41 -24.13 98.10 54.68
N SER A 42 -25.43 97.87 54.93
CA SER A 42 -25.93 97.48 56.25
C SER A 42 -25.33 96.12 56.69
N PRO A 43 -25.12 95.85 58.00
CA PRO A 43 -24.55 94.57 58.47
C PRO A 43 -25.29 93.33 57.93
N LEU A 44 -26.60 93.44 57.70
CA LEU A 44 -27.46 92.37 57.16
C LEU A 44 -27.09 91.98 55.73
N SER A 45 -26.78 92.94 54.87
CA SER A 45 -26.40 92.70 53.46
C SER A 45 -25.02 92.04 53.32
N LEU A 46 -24.09 92.30 54.23
CA LEU A 46 -22.77 91.67 54.23
C LEU A 46 -22.88 90.16 54.57
N VAL A 47 -23.67 89.82 55.59
CA VAL A 47 -23.97 88.42 55.97
C VAL A 47 -24.66 87.66 54.83
N LEU A 48 -25.64 88.28 54.16
CA LEU A 48 -26.33 87.69 53.02
C LEU A 48 -25.37 87.37 51.86
N THR A 49 -24.41 88.25 51.58
CA THR A 49 -23.47 88.05 50.47
C THR A 49 -22.45 86.94 50.75
N ILE A 50 -21.99 86.82 52.00
CA ILE A 50 -21.16 85.69 52.44
C ILE A 50 -21.93 84.37 52.33
N LEU A 51 -23.19 84.34 52.75
CA LEU A 51 -24.06 83.16 52.62
C LEU A 51 -24.23 82.74 51.15
N VAL A 52 -24.45 83.69 50.25
CA VAL A 52 -24.52 83.44 48.80
C VAL A 52 -23.20 82.88 48.26
N LEU A 53 -22.05 83.41 48.68
CA LEU A 53 -20.74 82.89 48.29
C LEU A 53 -20.46 81.48 48.85
N CYS A 54 -20.89 81.17 50.07
CA CYS A 54 -20.78 79.83 50.66
C CYS A 54 -21.66 78.82 49.92
N ILE A 55 -22.93 79.16 49.68
CA ILE A 55 -23.86 78.33 48.90
C ILE A 55 -23.30 78.10 47.49
N PHE A 56 -22.75 79.14 46.87
CA PHE A 56 -22.14 79.07 45.56
C PHE A 56 -20.89 78.17 45.53
N GLY A 57 -20.03 78.26 46.55
CA GLY A 57 -18.89 77.38 46.72
C GLY A 57 -19.32 75.91 46.83
N ILE A 58 -20.39 75.62 47.58
CA ILE A 58 -20.96 74.27 47.69
C ILE A 58 -21.45 73.79 46.33
N ILE A 59 -22.27 74.58 45.62
CA ILE A 59 -22.79 74.24 44.29
C ILE A 59 -21.64 74.00 43.30
N LEU A 60 -20.58 74.82 43.34
CA LEU A 60 -19.40 74.66 42.49
C LEU A 60 -18.67 73.34 42.79
N THR A 61 -18.50 72.99 44.07
CA THR A 61 -17.86 71.72 44.45
C THR A 61 -18.70 70.52 44.05
N GLU A 62 -20.02 70.57 44.19
CA GLU A 62 -20.93 69.50 43.75
C GLU A 62 -20.96 69.38 42.23
N PHE A 63 -20.99 70.51 41.50
CA PHE A 63 -20.86 70.51 40.05
C PHE A 63 -19.53 69.93 39.59
N PHE A 64 -18.42 70.30 40.25
CA PHE A 64 -17.09 69.79 39.91
C PHE A 64 -16.97 68.29 40.20
N LYS A 65 -17.48 67.82 41.35
CA LYS A 65 -17.58 66.38 41.66
C LYS A 65 -18.38 65.64 40.59
N GLN A 66 -19.56 66.15 40.24
CA GLN A 66 -20.43 65.55 39.23
C GLN A 66 -19.77 65.57 37.83
N TRP A 67 -19.06 66.65 37.49
CA TRP A 67 -18.33 66.77 36.23
C TRP A 67 -17.18 65.77 36.14
N VAL A 68 -16.37 65.62 37.21
CA VAL A 68 -15.31 64.60 37.31
C VAL A 68 -15.91 63.21 37.20
N ASN A 69 -17.01 62.95 37.90
CA ASN A 69 -17.65 61.63 37.90
C ASN A 69 -18.11 61.22 36.49
N ILE A 70 -18.87 62.08 35.80
CA ILE A 70 -19.46 61.77 34.47
C ILE A 70 -18.41 61.89 33.34
N THR A 71 -17.38 62.72 33.49
CA THR A 71 -16.41 62.97 32.41
C THR A 71 -15.16 62.12 32.51
N ILE A 72 -14.76 61.73 33.73
CA ILE A 72 -13.49 61.03 33.99
C ILE A 72 -13.77 59.66 34.61
N SER A 73 -14.49 59.60 35.74
CA SER A 73 -14.62 58.35 36.50
C SER A 73 -15.45 57.27 35.78
N GLU A 74 -16.61 57.60 35.23
CA GLU A 74 -17.48 56.65 34.50
C GLU A 74 -16.79 56.03 33.27
N PRO A 75 -16.23 56.80 32.32
CA PRO A 75 -15.57 56.21 31.15
C PRO A 75 -14.35 55.34 31.51
N ILE A 76 -13.60 55.71 32.55
CA ILE A 76 -12.46 54.91 33.02
C ILE A 76 -12.96 53.63 33.70
N TYR A 77 -14.06 53.69 34.45
CA TYR A 77 -14.69 52.52 35.05
C TYR A 77 -15.13 51.51 33.99
N ASP A 78 -15.86 51.97 32.97
CA ASP A 78 -16.32 51.13 31.88
C ASP A 78 -15.12 50.52 31.14
N ALA A 79 -14.08 51.31 30.84
CA ALA A 79 -12.86 50.81 30.22
C ALA A 79 -12.14 49.75 31.07
N VAL A 80 -12.07 49.93 32.39
CA VAL A 80 -11.49 48.95 33.35
C VAL A 80 -12.29 47.65 33.37
N VAL A 81 -13.61 47.74 33.43
CA VAL A 81 -14.51 46.57 33.44
C VAL A 81 -14.41 45.81 32.11
N HIS A 82 -14.47 46.51 30.98
CA HIS A 82 -14.29 45.92 29.65
C HIS A 82 -12.91 45.29 29.48
N THR A 83 -11.84 45.95 29.93
CA THR A 83 -10.48 45.41 29.86
C THR A 83 -10.34 44.14 30.71
N ASN A 84 -10.93 44.11 31.91
CA ASN A 84 -10.91 42.91 32.75
C ASN A 84 -11.70 41.76 32.12
N SER A 85 -12.92 42.01 31.63
CA SER A 85 -13.73 40.98 30.97
C SER A 85 -13.01 40.41 29.75
N ALA A 86 -12.52 41.28 28.86
CA ALA A 86 -11.77 40.87 27.68
C ALA A 86 -10.49 40.11 28.05
N SER A 87 -9.77 40.54 29.09
CA SER A 87 -8.57 39.83 29.55
C SER A 87 -8.90 38.43 30.09
N SER A 88 -9.99 38.29 30.86
CA SER A 88 -10.46 36.99 31.35
C SER A 88 -10.88 36.05 30.23
N GLU A 89 -11.63 36.55 29.24
CA GLU A 89 -12.03 35.78 28.05
C GLU A 89 -10.79 35.30 27.25
N ILE A 90 -9.78 36.17 27.09
CA ILE A 90 -8.54 35.79 26.40
C ILE A 90 -7.75 34.75 27.22
N ILE A 91 -7.70 34.84 28.55
CA ILE A 91 -7.05 33.82 29.40
C ILE A 91 -7.75 32.46 29.21
N GLU A 92 -9.07 32.42 29.19
CA GLU A 92 -9.83 31.19 28.95
C GLU A 92 -9.51 30.60 27.57
N ALA A 93 -9.54 31.43 26.52
CA ALA A 93 -9.19 31.01 25.17
C ALA A 93 -7.74 30.50 25.06
N THR A 94 -6.81 31.16 25.76
CA THR A 94 -5.38 30.81 25.78
C THR A 94 -5.14 29.50 26.53
N THR A 95 -5.84 29.26 27.64
CA THR A 95 -5.82 27.98 28.37
C THR A 95 -6.38 26.84 27.51
N LYS A 96 -7.46 27.10 26.77
CA LYS A 96 -8.00 26.13 25.83
C LYS A 96 -6.99 25.80 24.72
N GLN A 97 -6.27 26.81 24.22
CA GLN A 97 -5.25 26.62 23.20
C GLN A 97 -4.04 25.81 23.73
N GLU A 98 -3.66 25.98 25.00
CA GLU A 98 -2.63 25.15 25.66
C GLU A 98 -2.97 23.66 25.61
N ASN A 99 -4.22 23.31 25.94
CA ASN A 99 -4.70 21.93 25.86
C ASN A 99 -4.64 21.38 24.44
N VAL A 100 -5.04 22.18 23.43
CA VAL A 100 -4.96 21.79 22.01
C VAL A 100 -3.52 21.52 21.59
N ILE A 101 -2.55 22.34 22.02
CA ILE A 101 -1.13 22.11 21.73
C ILE A 101 -0.65 20.79 22.33
N SER A 102 -1.02 20.49 23.58
CA SER A 102 -0.67 19.22 24.22
C SER A 102 -1.22 18.01 23.44
N THR A 103 -2.45 18.10 22.92
CA THR A 103 -3.03 17.07 22.06
C THR A 103 -2.26 16.95 20.75
N HIS A 104 -1.94 18.06 20.08
CA HIS A 104 -1.18 18.04 18.83
C HIS A 104 0.22 17.45 18.99
N LEU A 105 0.92 17.74 20.10
CA LEU A 105 2.23 17.13 20.39
C LEU A 105 2.15 15.61 20.51
N THR A 106 1.07 15.09 21.10
CA THR A 106 0.83 13.65 21.21
C THR A 106 0.59 13.03 19.83
N LEU A 107 -0.29 13.64 19.03
CA LEU A 107 -0.59 13.19 17.66
C LEU A 107 0.65 13.24 16.75
N LEU A 108 1.51 14.25 16.89
CA LEU A 108 2.76 14.32 16.15
C LEU A 108 3.72 13.18 16.51
N LYS A 109 3.82 12.83 17.80
CA LYS A 109 4.63 11.68 18.23
C LYS A 109 4.11 10.38 17.63
N GLU A 110 2.80 10.16 17.63
CA GLU A 110 2.19 8.99 16.99
C GLU A 110 2.45 8.96 15.48
N THR A 111 2.32 10.13 14.83
CA THR A 111 2.60 10.27 13.39
C THR A 111 4.07 10.01 13.08
N ALA A 112 5.01 10.49 13.90
CA ALA A 112 6.44 10.23 13.75
C ALA A 112 6.75 8.73 13.81
N ASN A 113 6.19 8.02 14.79
CA ASN A 113 6.33 6.57 14.91
C ASN A 113 5.74 5.83 13.70
N ALA A 114 4.60 6.29 13.18
CA ALA A 114 3.99 5.71 11.98
C ALA A 114 4.89 5.88 10.75
N ILE A 115 5.53 7.03 10.59
CA ILE A 115 6.48 7.30 9.50
C ILE A 115 7.76 6.47 9.61
N GLU A 116 8.30 6.29 10.82
CA GLU A 116 9.44 5.41 11.05
C GLU A 116 9.11 3.96 10.65
N ASN A 117 7.95 3.45 11.07
CA ASN A 117 7.48 2.13 10.67
C ASN A 117 7.29 2.01 9.16
N LEU A 118 6.79 3.07 8.51
CA LEU A 118 6.58 3.10 7.06
C LEU A 118 7.91 3.08 6.29
N ASN A 119 8.94 3.79 6.77
CA ASN A 119 10.29 3.73 6.22
C ASN A 119 10.91 2.32 6.37
N LYS A 120 10.78 1.71 7.55
CA LYS A 120 11.21 0.32 7.78
C LYS A 120 10.50 -0.66 6.83
N SER A 121 9.19 -0.51 6.66
CA SER A 121 8.40 -1.33 5.74
C SER A 121 8.87 -1.15 4.30
N SER A 122 9.13 0.08 3.86
CA SER A 122 9.66 0.37 2.52
C SER A 122 11.00 -0.35 2.26
N ASN A 123 11.94 -0.25 3.21
CA ASN A 123 13.22 -0.96 3.12
C ASN A 123 13.06 -2.48 3.07
N GLN A 124 12.13 -3.03 3.85
CA GLN A 124 11.82 -4.46 3.82
C GLN A 124 11.21 -4.90 2.48
N THR A 125 10.33 -4.08 1.90
CA THR A 125 9.78 -4.31 0.55
C THR A 125 10.89 -4.35 -0.48
N LYS A 126 11.84 -3.42 -0.45
CA LYS A 126 13.00 -3.39 -1.37
C LYS A 126 13.85 -4.66 -1.27
N VAL A 127 14.20 -5.08 -0.06
CA VAL A 127 14.97 -6.32 0.16
C VAL A 127 14.20 -7.54 -0.35
N SER A 128 12.88 -7.57 -0.14
CA SER A 128 12.04 -8.68 -0.59
C SER A 128 11.93 -8.73 -2.11
N ALA A 129 11.74 -7.58 -2.75
CA ALA A 129 11.72 -7.41 -4.19
C ALA A 129 13.04 -7.90 -4.82
N GLN A 130 14.19 -7.52 -4.26
CA GLN A 130 15.50 -7.98 -4.73
C GLN A 130 15.65 -9.50 -4.65
N LYS A 131 15.17 -10.15 -3.58
CA LYS A 131 15.16 -11.62 -3.48
C LYS A 131 14.27 -12.28 -4.52
N VAL A 132 13.15 -11.64 -4.90
CA VAL A 132 12.29 -12.14 -5.98
C VAL A 132 13.03 -12.03 -7.31
N ALA A 133 13.70 -10.92 -7.60
CA ALA A 133 14.52 -10.78 -8.81
C ALA A 133 15.61 -11.85 -8.92
N GLU A 134 16.35 -12.10 -7.83
CA GLU A 134 17.39 -13.13 -7.77
C GLU A 134 16.82 -14.53 -8.09
N LYS A 135 15.68 -14.89 -7.47
CA LYS A 135 15.01 -16.16 -7.73
C LYS A 135 14.47 -16.25 -9.15
N SER A 136 13.90 -15.18 -9.69
CA SER A 136 13.44 -15.12 -11.08
C SER A 136 14.59 -15.40 -12.05
N GLN A 137 15.77 -14.84 -11.79
CA GLN A 137 16.96 -15.09 -12.60
C GLN A 137 17.44 -16.55 -12.53
N GLU A 138 17.36 -17.16 -11.35
CA GLU A 138 17.65 -18.59 -11.17
C GLU A 138 16.68 -19.46 -11.97
N ILE A 139 15.38 -19.16 -11.92
CA ILE A 139 14.35 -19.90 -12.67
C ILE A 139 14.58 -19.74 -14.18
N LEU A 140 14.88 -18.54 -14.68
CA LEU A 140 15.23 -18.34 -16.10
C LEU A 140 16.41 -19.19 -16.55
N SER A 141 17.45 -19.29 -15.71
CA SER A 141 18.59 -20.17 -15.97
C SER A 141 18.20 -21.65 -15.98
N MET A 142 17.32 -22.07 -15.06
CA MET A 142 16.84 -23.46 -15.01
C MET A 142 16.00 -23.79 -16.25
N SER A 143 15.04 -22.93 -16.61
CA SER A 143 14.20 -23.08 -17.79
C SER A 143 15.01 -23.16 -19.09
N SER A 144 16.14 -22.43 -19.18
CA SER A 144 17.03 -22.56 -20.33
C SER A 144 17.67 -23.95 -20.43
N LYS A 145 18.08 -24.53 -19.31
CA LYS A 145 18.63 -25.90 -19.26
C LYS A 145 17.54 -26.94 -19.59
N GLU A 146 16.33 -26.74 -19.10
CA GLU A 146 15.19 -27.61 -19.41
C GLU A 146 14.85 -27.58 -20.90
N GLN A 147 14.87 -26.40 -21.53
CA GLN A 147 14.66 -26.24 -22.97
C GLN A 147 15.69 -27.01 -23.79
N GLU A 148 16.97 -26.96 -23.40
CA GLU A 148 18.03 -27.77 -24.02
C GLU A 148 17.80 -29.26 -23.84
N ALA A 149 17.40 -29.69 -22.64
CA ALA A 149 17.11 -31.09 -22.33
C ALA A 149 15.93 -31.62 -23.17
N VAL A 150 14.85 -30.83 -23.30
CA VAL A 150 13.70 -31.17 -24.15
C VAL A 150 14.11 -31.27 -25.62
N LYS A 151 14.90 -30.33 -26.12
CA LYS A 151 15.43 -30.38 -27.49
C LYS A 151 16.27 -31.63 -27.74
N ALA A 152 17.15 -31.97 -26.79
CA ALA A 152 17.94 -33.19 -26.87
C ALA A 152 17.07 -34.46 -26.84
N ASN A 153 15.97 -34.45 -26.08
CA ASN A 153 15.01 -35.55 -26.04
C ASN A 153 14.27 -35.74 -27.37
N ILE A 154 13.83 -34.64 -28.00
CA ILE A 154 13.20 -34.68 -29.32
C ILE A 154 14.14 -35.31 -30.36
N GLU A 155 15.42 -34.95 -30.36
CA GLU A 155 16.40 -35.53 -31.28
C GLU A 155 16.64 -37.03 -31.03
N LYS A 156 16.64 -37.45 -29.75
CA LYS A 156 16.71 -38.88 -29.40
C LYS A 156 15.48 -39.65 -29.86
N MET A 157 14.28 -39.06 -29.72
CA MET A 157 13.03 -39.66 -30.22
C MET A 157 13.03 -39.79 -31.74
N ARG A 158 13.54 -38.78 -32.45
CA ARG A 158 13.73 -38.86 -33.91
C ARG A 158 14.68 -39.99 -34.30
N THR A 159 15.79 -40.14 -33.60
CA THR A 159 16.74 -41.25 -33.81
C THR A 159 16.09 -42.60 -33.51
N LEU A 160 15.26 -42.68 -32.46
CA LEU A 160 14.56 -43.90 -32.10
C LEU A 160 13.53 -44.29 -33.17
N LYS A 161 12.78 -43.32 -33.71
CA LYS A 161 11.86 -43.53 -34.84
C LYS A 161 12.57 -44.17 -36.04
N GLN A 162 13.71 -43.60 -36.44
CA GLN A 162 14.52 -44.15 -37.55
C GLN A 162 14.96 -45.59 -37.28
N LYS A 163 15.34 -45.93 -36.04
CA LYS A 163 15.70 -47.30 -35.69
C LYS A 163 14.52 -48.26 -35.77
N ILE A 164 13.33 -47.84 -35.36
CA ILE A 164 12.11 -48.65 -35.50
C ILE A 164 11.74 -48.84 -36.97
N GLU A 165 11.85 -47.80 -37.80
CA GLU A 165 11.63 -47.90 -39.25
C GLU A 165 12.55 -48.93 -39.89
N ILE A 166 13.84 -48.96 -39.52
CA ILE A 166 14.80 -49.98 -39.97
C ILE A 166 14.39 -51.38 -39.50
N ILE A 167 13.94 -51.53 -38.25
CA ILE A 167 13.48 -52.84 -37.73
C ILE A 167 12.25 -53.30 -38.53
N ALA A 168 11.31 -52.41 -38.83
CA ALA A 168 10.13 -52.74 -39.63
C ALA A 168 10.53 -53.22 -41.03
N GLU A 169 11.50 -52.57 -41.68
CA GLU A 169 12.02 -52.99 -42.99
C GLU A 169 12.65 -54.39 -42.94
N LEU A 170 13.50 -54.66 -41.95
CA LEU A 170 14.14 -55.97 -41.76
C LEU A 170 13.13 -57.09 -41.48
N ILE A 171 12.04 -56.79 -40.75
CA ILE A 171 10.97 -57.74 -40.46
C ILE A 171 10.11 -58.03 -41.69
N LEU A 172 9.87 -57.03 -42.54
CA LEU A 172 9.22 -57.24 -43.83
C LEU A 172 10.06 -58.15 -44.75
N GLU A 173 11.38 -57.92 -44.79
CA GLU A 173 12.29 -58.79 -45.54
C GLU A 173 12.26 -60.24 -45.00
N LEU A 174 12.31 -60.42 -43.67
CA LEU A 174 12.19 -61.73 -43.05
C LEU A 174 10.86 -62.42 -43.37
N SER A 175 9.76 -61.67 -43.43
CA SER A 175 8.44 -62.19 -43.83
C SER A 175 8.47 -62.75 -45.25
N GLU A 176 9.08 -62.01 -46.18
CA GLU A 176 9.23 -62.43 -47.57
C GLU A 176 10.08 -63.70 -47.70
N HIS A 177 11.26 -63.73 -47.06
CA HIS A 177 12.12 -64.92 -47.04
C HIS A 177 11.41 -66.14 -46.45
N THR A 178 10.66 -65.95 -45.37
CA THR A 178 9.90 -67.02 -44.70
C THR A 178 8.78 -67.56 -45.59
N GLN A 179 8.10 -66.68 -46.34
CA GLN A 179 7.09 -67.08 -47.33
C GLN A 179 7.70 -67.86 -48.50
N GLN A 180 8.86 -67.44 -49.00
CA GLN A 180 9.60 -68.17 -50.04
C GLN A 180 10.02 -69.57 -49.56
N ILE A 181 10.54 -69.69 -48.33
CA ILE A 181 10.89 -71.00 -47.74
C ILE A 181 9.64 -71.87 -47.61
N GLY A 182 8.51 -71.31 -47.15
CA GLY A 182 7.24 -72.04 -47.08
C GLY A 182 6.81 -72.62 -48.44
N SER A 183 6.95 -71.84 -49.52
CA SER A 183 6.68 -72.33 -50.88
C SER A 183 7.61 -73.45 -51.31
N ILE A 184 8.90 -73.38 -50.97
CA ILE A 184 9.88 -74.43 -51.28
C ILE A 184 9.54 -75.72 -50.52
N ILE A 185 9.22 -75.62 -49.24
CA ILE A 185 8.87 -76.79 -48.42
C ILE A 185 7.60 -77.48 -48.92
N GLY A 186 6.61 -76.72 -49.41
CA GLY A 186 5.44 -77.31 -50.08
C GLY A 186 5.83 -78.15 -51.31
N VAL A 187 6.74 -77.66 -52.15
CA VAL A 187 7.26 -78.43 -53.30
C VAL A 187 8.02 -79.68 -52.84
N VAL A 188 8.81 -79.59 -51.76
CA VAL A 188 9.53 -80.76 -51.23
C VAL A 188 8.55 -81.80 -50.69
N GLU A 189 7.48 -81.38 -50.02
CA GLU A 189 6.41 -82.28 -49.55
C GLU A 189 5.71 -83.00 -50.70
N ASP A 190 5.42 -82.30 -51.80
CA ASP A 190 4.89 -82.91 -53.03
C ASP A 190 5.86 -83.94 -53.63
N ILE A 191 7.17 -83.65 -53.64
CA ILE A 191 8.20 -84.56 -54.14
C ILE A 191 8.31 -85.81 -53.24
N THR A 192 8.25 -85.66 -51.92
CA THR A 192 8.29 -86.82 -51.00
C THR A 192 7.04 -87.68 -51.15
N GLU A 193 5.86 -87.08 -51.30
CA GLU A 193 4.60 -87.80 -51.59
C GLU A 193 4.73 -88.63 -52.88
N GLN A 194 5.22 -88.00 -53.97
CA GLN A 194 5.45 -88.68 -55.25
C GLN A 194 6.49 -89.79 -55.13
N THR A 195 7.59 -89.56 -54.41
CA THR A 195 8.66 -90.54 -54.19
C THR A 195 8.15 -91.73 -53.38
N ASN A 196 7.32 -91.49 -52.36
CA ASN A 196 6.67 -92.52 -51.57
C ASN A 196 5.74 -93.39 -52.45
N MET A 197 4.95 -92.76 -53.32
CA MET A 197 4.08 -93.45 -54.27
C MET A 197 4.86 -94.25 -55.32
N LEU A 198 5.96 -93.70 -55.85
CA LEU A 198 6.86 -94.41 -56.77
C LEU A 198 7.51 -95.62 -56.11
N ALA A 199 7.99 -95.46 -54.88
CA ALA A 199 8.59 -96.53 -54.09
C ALA A 199 7.58 -97.64 -53.78
N LEU A 200 6.33 -97.28 -53.47
CA LEU A 200 5.24 -98.24 -53.29
C LEU A 200 4.97 -99.04 -54.58
N ASN A 201 4.85 -98.37 -55.72
CA ASN A 201 4.65 -99.02 -57.01
C ASN A 201 5.82 -99.96 -57.35
N ALA A 202 7.06 -99.54 -57.09
CA ALA A 202 8.25 -100.36 -57.28
C ALA A 202 8.27 -101.59 -56.35
N ALA A 203 7.84 -101.45 -55.09
CA ALA A 203 7.74 -102.56 -54.14
C ALA A 203 6.67 -103.58 -54.58
N VAL A 204 5.54 -103.11 -55.10
CA VAL A 204 4.48 -103.98 -55.65
C VAL A 204 4.99 -104.76 -56.86
N GLU A 205 5.65 -104.10 -57.82
CA GLU A 205 6.16 -104.76 -59.02
C GLU A 205 7.33 -105.70 -58.72
N ALA A 206 8.17 -105.37 -57.75
CA ALA A 206 9.22 -106.25 -57.24
C ALA A 206 8.64 -107.50 -56.56
N ALA A 207 7.55 -107.37 -55.80
CA ALA A 207 6.84 -108.52 -55.24
C ALA A 207 6.22 -109.40 -56.34
N ARG A 208 5.72 -108.77 -57.42
CA ARG A 208 5.14 -109.44 -58.58
C ARG A 208 6.16 -110.26 -59.40
N ALA A 209 7.43 -109.82 -59.44
CA ALA A 209 8.53 -110.53 -60.07
C ALA A 209 9.06 -111.75 -59.27
N GLY A 210 8.52 -112.01 -58.07
CA GLY A 210 8.84 -113.20 -57.27
C GLY A 210 10.31 -113.25 -56.81
N GLU A 211 10.97 -114.39 -56.99
CA GLU A 211 12.38 -114.59 -56.58
C GLU A 211 13.35 -113.62 -57.26
N HIS A 212 13.08 -113.21 -58.50
CA HIS A 212 13.93 -112.28 -59.26
C HIS A 212 13.81 -110.82 -58.79
N GLY A 213 12.75 -110.47 -58.05
CA GLY A 213 12.48 -109.12 -57.58
C GLY A 213 12.95 -108.82 -56.16
N LYS A 214 13.45 -109.81 -55.40
CA LYS A 214 13.82 -109.64 -53.98
C LYS A 214 14.78 -108.48 -53.70
N GLY A 215 15.81 -108.31 -54.53
CA GLY A 215 16.77 -107.19 -54.39
C GLY A 215 16.11 -105.83 -54.62
N PHE A 216 15.24 -105.72 -55.62
CA PHE A 216 14.48 -104.50 -55.90
C PHE A 216 13.44 -104.18 -54.82
N ALA A 217 12.83 -105.19 -54.21
CA ALA A 217 11.87 -105.01 -53.12
C ALA A 217 12.52 -104.36 -51.88
N VAL A 218 13.75 -104.76 -51.55
CA VAL A 218 14.52 -104.17 -50.44
C VAL A 218 14.83 -102.70 -50.72
N VAL A 219 15.32 -102.38 -51.93
CA VAL A 219 15.61 -101.00 -52.33
C VAL A 219 14.35 -100.13 -52.32
N ALA A 220 13.23 -100.63 -52.85
CA ALA A 220 11.97 -99.92 -52.85
C ALA A 220 11.44 -99.65 -51.43
N SER A 221 11.59 -100.60 -50.51
CA SER A 221 11.24 -100.40 -49.09
C SER A 221 12.11 -99.33 -48.41
N GLU A 222 13.41 -99.28 -48.71
CA GLU A 222 14.30 -98.26 -48.13
C GLU A 222 14.01 -96.86 -48.69
N ILE A 223 13.74 -96.75 -50.00
CA ILE A 223 13.31 -95.48 -50.61
C ILE A 223 11.99 -95.01 -49.98
N ARG A 224 11.04 -95.94 -49.75
CA ARG A 224 9.76 -95.61 -49.10
C ARG A 224 9.97 -95.07 -47.69
N LYS A 225 10.83 -95.71 -46.92
CA LYS A 225 11.19 -95.28 -45.56
C LYS A 225 11.84 -93.90 -45.56
N LEU A 226 12.79 -93.63 -46.46
CA LEU A 226 13.40 -92.31 -46.62
C LEU A 226 12.38 -91.24 -47.03
N ALA A 227 11.41 -91.59 -47.88
CA ALA A 227 10.33 -90.68 -48.26
C ALA A 227 9.41 -90.33 -47.07
N ASP A 228 9.05 -91.32 -46.25
CA ASP A 228 8.27 -91.10 -45.02
C ASP A 228 9.06 -90.26 -43.99
N GLU A 229 10.35 -90.54 -43.79
CA GLU A 229 11.23 -89.74 -42.91
C GLU A 229 11.36 -88.29 -43.40
N SER A 230 11.50 -88.11 -44.72
CA SER A 230 11.62 -86.78 -45.33
C SER A 230 10.29 -86.02 -45.27
N LYS A 231 9.14 -86.69 -45.38
CA LYS A 231 7.80 -86.09 -45.13
C LYS A 231 7.62 -85.65 -43.68
N GLN A 232 8.10 -86.43 -42.71
CA GLN A 232 8.07 -86.01 -41.30
C GLN A 232 8.98 -84.79 -41.06
N ALA A 233 10.14 -84.73 -41.72
CA ALA A 233 11.04 -83.59 -41.63
C ALA A 233 10.43 -82.32 -42.24
N THR A 234 9.82 -82.40 -43.44
CA THR A 234 9.14 -81.25 -44.06
C THR A 234 7.99 -80.75 -43.21
N SER A 235 7.18 -81.64 -42.62
CA SER A 235 6.09 -81.26 -41.72
C SER A 235 6.59 -80.47 -40.49
N LYS A 236 7.71 -80.89 -39.89
CA LYS A 236 8.34 -80.14 -38.79
C LYS A 236 8.85 -78.78 -39.24
N ILE A 237 9.45 -78.68 -40.44
CA ILE A 237 9.90 -77.39 -40.99
C ILE A 237 8.71 -76.48 -41.27
N SER A 238 7.61 -76.99 -41.84
CA SER A 238 6.38 -76.21 -42.04
C SER A 238 5.83 -75.63 -40.74
N SER A 239 5.86 -76.41 -39.64
CA SER A 239 5.48 -75.90 -38.32
C SER A 239 6.38 -74.75 -37.88
N LEU A 240 7.71 -74.87 -38.03
CA LEU A 240 8.64 -73.81 -37.65
C LEU A 240 8.45 -72.54 -38.49
N ILE A 241 8.16 -72.70 -39.79
CA ILE A 241 7.86 -71.57 -40.68
C ILE A 241 6.58 -70.85 -40.24
N TYR A 242 5.55 -71.60 -39.86
CA TYR A 242 4.32 -71.01 -39.31
C TYR A 242 4.59 -70.22 -38.03
N ASP A 243 5.37 -70.77 -37.10
CA ASP A 243 5.75 -70.09 -35.85
C ASP A 243 6.55 -68.80 -36.13
N ILE A 244 7.48 -68.83 -37.09
CA ILE A 244 8.24 -67.65 -37.53
C ILE A 244 7.32 -66.60 -38.14
N GLN A 245 6.37 -66.98 -39.00
CA GLN A 245 5.40 -66.06 -39.59
C GLN A 245 4.54 -65.39 -38.52
N GLN A 246 4.08 -66.14 -37.52
CA GLN A 246 3.31 -65.59 -36.41
C GLN A 246 4.13 -64.59 -35.61
N ALA A 247 5.37 -64.95 -35.24
CA ALA A 247 6.27 -64.05 -34.51
C ALA A 247 6.61 -62.79 -35.32
N THR A 248 6.79 -62.92 -36.63
CA THR A 248 7.04 -61.80 -37.56
C THR A 248 5.85 -60.84 -37.58
N ASN A 249 4.62 -61.34 -37.73
CA ASN A 249 3.41 -60.52 -37.69
C ASN A 249 3.23 -59.81 -36.35
N SER A 250 3.46 -60.49 -35.23
CA SER A 250 3.43 -59.85 -33.91
C SER A 250 4.49 -58.76 -33.77
N THR A 251 5.66 -58.95 -34.36
CA THR A 251 6.74 -57.94 -34.34
C THR A 251 6.36 -56.72 -35.18
N VAL A 252 5.73 -56.89 -36.35
CA VAL A 252 5.20 -55.77 -37.16
C VAL A 252 4.23 -54.92 -36.33
N MET A 253 3.26 -55.55 -35.69
CA MET A 253 2.29 -54.84 -34.85
C MET A 253 2.98 -54.06 -33.72
N ALA A 254 3.97 -54.67 -33.05
CA ALA A 254 4.73 -54.00 -31.99
C ALA A 254 5.56 -52.81 -32.51
N THR A 255 6.13 -52.91 -33.72
CA THR A 255 6.85 -51.79 -34.34
C THR A 255 5.94 -50.64 -34.78
N GLU A 256 4.73 -50.93 -35.26
CA GLU A 256 3.73 -49.92 -35.59
C GLU A 256 3.25 -49.18 -34.33
N GLU A 257 2.95 -49.93 -33.26
CA GLU A 257 2.60 -49.36 -31.95
C GLU A 257 3.74 -48.51 -31.39
N GLY A 258 4.97 -49.03 -31.42
CA GLY A 258 6.16 -48.29 -30.99
C GLY A 258 6.38 -47.00 -31.76
N THR A 259 6.08 -46.98 -33.07
CA THR A 259 6.17 -45.75 -33.88
C THR A 259 5.15 -44.70 -33.43
N LYS A 260 3.89 -45.11 -33.17
CA LYS A 260 2.84 -44.20 -32.67
C LYS A 260 3.18 -43.63 -31.30
N GLU A 261 3.71 -44.46 -30.39
CA GLU A 261 4.12 -44.01 -29.06
C GLU A 261 5.27 -42.99 -29.12
N ILE A 262 6.21 -43.15 -30.06
CA ILE A 262 7.26 -42.15 -30.27
C ILE A 262 6.69 -40.83 -30.80
N GLU A 263 5.77 -40.88 -31.76
CA GLU A 263 5.12 -39.67 -32.29
C GLU A 263 4.37 -38.91 -31.18
N SER A 264 3.59 -39.63 -30.37
CA SER A 264 2.94 -39.08 -29.18
C SER A 264 3.95 -38.47 -28.20
N GLY A 265 5.09 -39.13 -27.97
CA GLY A 265 6.17 -38.62 -27.13
C GLY A 265 6.82 -37.34 -27.67
N VAL A 266 6.96 -37.20 -29.00
CA VAL A 266 7.46 -35.99 -29.65
C VAL A 266 6.46 -34.84 -29.49
N ASP A 267 5.17 -35.09 -29.66
CA ASP A 267 4.12 -34.10 -29.49
C ASP A 267 4.06 -33.59 -28.04
N LEU A 268 4.16 -34.49 -27.06
CA LEU A 268 4.23 -34.13 -25.65
C LEU A 268 5.47 -33.28 -25.35
N ALA A 269 6.63 -33.63 -25.92
CA ALA A 269 7.85 -32.84 -25.77
C ALA A 269 7.72 -31.43 -26.35
N HIS A 270 7.00 -31.25 -27.46
CA HIS A 270 6.71 -29.94 -28.02
C HIS A 270 5.81 -29.10 -27.11
N GLN A 271 4.78 -29.70 -26.50
CA GLN A 271 3.92 -29.01 -25.54
C GLN A 271 4.69 -28.55 -24.29
N ILE A 272 5.62 -29.38 -23.81
CA ILE A 272 6.53 -29.02 -22.71
C ILE A 272 7.41 -27.83 -23.12
N ALA A 273 8.00 -27.84 -24.33
CA ALA A 273 8.80 -26.74 -24.82
C ALA A 273 8.01 -25.41 -24.87
N GLN A 274 6.78 -25.45 -25.38
CA GLN A 274 5.90 -24.27 -25.40
C GLN A 274 5.56 -23.76 -23.99
N SER A 275 5.34 -24.67 -23.04
CA SER A 275 5.07 -24.31 -21.64
C SER A 275 6.28 -23.65 -20.98
N ILE A 276 7.50 -24.13 -21.30
CA ILE A 276 8.75 -23.52 -20.83
C ILE A 276 8.91 -22.11 -21.42
N ASP A 277 8.60 -21.90 -22.70
CA ASP A 277 8.66 -20.56 -23.30
C ASP A 277 7.65 -19.58 -22.66
N LEU A 278 6.43 -20.04 -22.38
CA LEU A 278 5.44 -19.25 -21.66
C LEU A 278 5.93 -18.90 -20.24
N LEU A 279 6.47 -19.88 -19.51
CA LEU A 279 7.04 -19.69 -18.17
C LEU A 279 8.13 -18.60 -18.20
N ARG A 280 9.04 -18.64 -19.17
CA ARG A 280 10.10 -17.63 -19.33
C ARG A 280 9.53 -16.23 -19.55
N ASN A 281 8.50 -16.10 -20.38
CA ASN A 281 7.85 -14.81 -20.62
C ASN A 281 7.20 -14.26 -19.33
N THR A 282 6.47 -15.10 -18.60
CA THR A 282 5.87 -14.69 -17.31
C THR A 282 6.92 -14.30 -16.27
N ILE A 283 8.07 -14.98 -16.24
CA ILE A 283 9.15 -14.61 -15.32
C ILE A 283 9.79 -13.28 -15.72
N ASN A 284 9.97 -13.01 -17.02
CA ASN A 284 10.47 -11.71 -17.49
C ASN A 284 9.51 -10.57 -17.10
N GLU A 285 8.19 -10.78 -17.23
CA GLU A 285 7.19 -9.83 -16.74
C GLU A 285 7.30 -9.64 -15.22
N THR A 286 7.46 -10.73 -14.47
CA THR A 286 7.65 -10.67 -13.01
C THR A 286 8.89 -9.85 -12.63
N VAL A 287 10.00 -9.97 -13.38
CA VAL A 287 11.20 -9.16 -13.14
C VAL A 287 10.92 -7.68 -13.33
N LYS A 288 10.18 -7.32 -14.38
CA LYS A 288 9.77 -5.93 -14.62
C LYS A 288 8.87 -5.40 -13.51
N ASP A 289 7.88 -6.17 -13.06
CA ASP A 289 7.01 -5.78 -11.94
C ASP A 289 7.82 -5.55 -10.66
N VAL A 290 8.86 -6.35 -10.44
CA VAL A 290 9.79 -6.19 -9.31
C VAL A 290 10.59 -4.89 -9.41
N GLU A 291 11.02 -4.48 -10.59
CA GLU A 291 11.67 -3.17 -10.80
C GLU A 291 10.74 -2.01 -10.42
N GLU A 292 9.48 -2.06 -10.87
CA GLU A 292 8.47 -1.05 -10.53
C GLU A 292 8.19 -0.99 -9.01
N ILE A 293 8.20 -2.14 -8.32
CA ILE A 293 8.08 -2.21 -6.86
C ILE A 293 9.27 -1.56 -6.17
N VAL A 294 10.49 -1.78 -6.65
CA VAL A 294 11.71 -1.17 -6.09
C VAL A 294 11.67 0.35 -6.25
N ASP A 295 11.25 0.85 -7.40
CA ASP A 295 11.11 2.29 -7.65
C ASP A 295 10.04 2.94 -6.77
N SER A 296 8.91 2.24 -6.60
CA SER A 296 7.84 2.67 -5.68
C SER A 296 8.33 2.72 -4.24
N ALA A 297 9.08 1.72 -3.78
CA ALA A 297 9.67 1.71 -2.45
C ALA A 297 10.71 2.84 -2.26
N ASN A 298 11.57 3.09 -3.24
CA ASN A 298 12.51 4.22 -3.18
C ASN A 298 11.75 5.56 -3.06
N SER A 299 10.69 5.75 -3.84
CA SER A 299 9.85 6.96 -3.80
C SER A 299 9.14 7.11 -2.44
N GLN A 300 8.65 6.00 -1.87
CA GLN A 300 8.06 5.97 -0.54
C GLN A 300 9.08 6.39 0.54
N SER A 301 10.33 5.93 0.44
CA SER A 301 11.40 6.33 1.36
C SER A 301 11.71 7.82 1.27
N VAL A 302 11.75 8.42 0.07
CA VAL A 302 11.91 9.87 -0.09
C VAL A 302 10.74 10.62 0.57
N CYS A 303 9.51 10.22 0.29
CA CYS A 303 8.32 10.82 0.89
C CYS A 303 8.33 10.72 2.42
N THR A 304 8.78 9.59 2.99
CA THR A 304 8.88 9.47 4.46
C THR A 304 9.87 10.44 5.07
N HIS A 305 10.97 10.74 4.36
CA HIS A 305 11.94 11.73 4.82
C HIS A 305 11.33 13.13 4.81
N GLU A 306 10.65 13.52 3.74
CA GLU A 306 9.99 14.82 3.64
C GLU A 306 8.93 15.02 4.73
N VAL A 307 8.13 13.98 5.01
CA VAL A 307 7.14 14.03 6.09
C VAL A 307 7.80 14.10 7.47
N SER A 308 8.93 13.40 7.67
CA SER A 308 9.70 13.48 8.92
C SER A 308 10.22 14.90 9.19
N ASP A 309 10.74 15.57 8.15
CA ASP A 309 11.19 16.96 8.23
C ASP A 309 10.03 17.92 8.53
N ALA A 310 8.87 17.70 7.92
CA ALA A 310 7.66 18.46 8.20
C ALA A 310 7.19 18.28 9.66
N ILE A 311 7.18 17.05 10.17
CA ILE A 311 6.85 16.75 11.58
C ILE A 311 7.80 17.49 12.53
N SER A 312 9.10 17.46 12.26
CA SER A 312 10.10 18.18 13.06
C SER A 312 9.82 19.70 13.09
N SER A 313 9.50 20.27 11.92
CA SER A 313 9.17 21.70 11.79
C SER A 313 7.90 22.08 12.53
N ILE A 314 6.84 21.26 12.45
CA ILE A 314 5.58 21.48 13.17
C ILE A 314 5.82 21.35 14.68
N ASN A 315 6.60 20.36 15.12
CA ASN A 315 6.92 20.15 16.52
C ASN A 315 7.61 21.39 17.11
N GLN A 316 8.57 21.98 16.38
CA GLN A 316 9.21 23.24 16.79
C GLN A 316 8.20 24.39 16.88
N GLY A 317 7.33 24.56 15.87
CA GLY A 317 6.30 25.61 15.89
C GLY A 317 5.29 25.48 17.03
N LEU A 318 4.96 24.25 17.44
CA LEU A 318 4.11 23.99 18.61
C LEU A 318 4.80 24.32 19.93
N LEU A 319 6.10 24.01 20.06
CA LEU A 319 6.89 24.39 21.24
C LEU A 319 6.97 25.92 21.39
N ASP A 320 7.20 26.64 20.28
CA ASP A 320 7.20 28.10 20.26
C ASP A 320 5.82 28.65 20.62
N SER A 321 4.75 28.04 20.09
CA SER A 321 3.37 28.41 20.42
C SER A 321 3.04 28.20 21.91
N ALA A 322 3.49 27.09 22.50
CA ALA A 322 3.33 26.84 23.94
C ALA A 322 4.03 27.90 24.80
N SER A 323 5.24 28.30 24.39
CA SER A 323 5.99 29.38 25.05
C SER A 323 5.24 30.72 24.96
N ASN A 324 4.72 31.06 23.78
CA ASN A 324 3.95 32.29 23.55
C ASN A 324 2.65 32.33 24.36
N ILE A 325 1.92 31.21 24.48
CA ILE A 325 0.73 31.07 25.32
C ILE A 325 1.07 31.40 26.78
N LYS A 326 2.14 30.81 27.30
CA LYS A 326 2.58 31.08 28.68
C LYS A 326 2.90 32.56 28.91
N GLN A 327 3.57 33.20 27.94
CA GLN A 327 3.86 34.62 28.00
C GLN A 327 2.58 35.48 27.94
N ASN A 328 1.62 35.14 27.07
CA ASN A 328 0.34 35.84 26.96
C ASN A 328 -0.46 35.79 28.26
N ILE A 329 -0.52 34.62 28.92
CA ILE A 329 -1.18 34.48 30.23
C ILE A 329 -0.54 35.45 31.25
N LEU A 330 0.79 35.51 31.31
CA LEU A 330 1.50 36.42 32.22
C LEU A 330 1.19 37.90 31.93
N ILE A 331 1.15 38.30 30.66
CA ILE A 331 0.82 39.67 30.25
C ILE A 331 -0.63 40.01 30.65
N LEU A 332 -1.58 39.11 30.39
CA LEU A 332 -3.00 39.32 30.72
C LEU A 332 -3.25 39.38 32.23
N GLN A 333 -2.56 38.55 33.01
CA GLN A 333 -2.57 38.65 34.48
C GLN A 333 -2.03 40.01 34.94
N GLY A 334 -0.96 40.51 34.30
CA GLY A 334 -0.46 41.86 34.52
C GLY A 334 -1.50 42.95 34.23
N LEU A 335 -2.22 42.85 33.10
CA LEU A 335 -3.29 43.78 32.73
C LEU A 335 -4.45 43.77 33.72
N ILE A 336 -4.87 42.60 34.18
CA ILE A 336 -5.92 42.48 35.21
C ILE A 336 -5.47 43.16 36.52
N ASN A 337 -4.22 42.96 36.94
CA ASN A 337 -3.68 43.59 38.13
C ASN A 337 -3.61 45.13 38.01
N ILE A 338 -3.16 45.63 36.86
CA ILE A 338 -3.13 47.08 36.56
C ILE A 338 -4.55 47.65 36.56
N SER A 339 -5.49 46.97 35.90
CA SER A 339 -6.90 47.37 35.82
C SER A 339 -7.55 47.41 37.21
N LYS A 340 -7.27 46.41 38.07
CA LYS A 340 -7.72 46.40 39.47
C LYS A 340 -7.13 47.57 40.26
N SER A 341 -5.83 47.84 40.13
CA SER A 341 -5.20 48.99 40.81
C SER A 341 -5.76 50.33 40.33
N LEU A 342 -6.03 50.47 39.02
CA LEU A 342 -6.65 51.65 38.44
C LEU A 342 -8.08 51.84 38.97
N LYS A 343 -8.86 50.76 39.05
CA LYS A 343 -10.19 50.74 39.66
C LYS A 343 -10.13 51.27 41.09
N GLU A 344 -9.22 50.75 41.91
CA GLU A 344 -9.04 51.16 43.30
C GLU A 344 -8.62 52.63 43.42
N LYS A 345 -7.73 53.14 42.56
CA LYS A 345 -7.27 54.55 42.61
C LYS A 345 -8.32 55.55 42.12
N VAL A 346 -9.10 55.20 41.09
CA VAL A 346 -10.10 56.09 40.49
C VAL A 346 -11.39 56.10 41.32
N ILE A 347 -11.81 54.94 41.83
CA ILE A 347 -13.05 54.81 42.64
C ILE A 347 -12.77 55.04 44.12
N GLY A 348 -11.64 54.55 44.65
CA GLY A 348 -11.29 54.69 46.07
C GLY A 348 -11.21 56.15 46.50
N ASN A 349 -10.74 57.05 45.63
CA ASN A 349 -10.74 58.49 45.90
C ASN A 349 -12.12 59.16 45.77
N THR A 350 -13.08 58.53 45.10
CA THR A 350 -14.45 59.05 44.95
C THR A 350 -15.30 58.67 46.18
N ILE A 351 -15.08 57.49 46.77
CA ILE A 351 -15.85 56.98 47.92
C ILE A 351 -15.21 57.35 49.27
N HIS A 352 -13.89 57.56 49.36
CA HIS A 352 -13.26 57.91 50.65
C HIS A 352 -13.62 59.30 51.21
N LYS A 353 -14.40 60.12 50.48
CA LYS A 353 -14.98 61.36 51.03
C LYS A 353 -16.39 61.20 51.60
N GLU A 354 -17.08 60.08 51.37
CA GLU A 354 -18.41 59.83 51.98
C GLU A 354 -18.34 58.89 53.20
N SER A 355 -17.26 58.11 53.34
CA SER A 355 -17.13 57.16 54.47
C SER A 355 -16.66 57.78 55.79
N ASN A 356 -16.26 59.06 55.84
CA ASN A 356 -15.82 59.69 57.09
C ASN A 356 -16.92 60.43 57.87
N ASP A 357 -18.13 60.56 57.31
CA ASP A 357 -19.28 61.16 58.03
C ASP A 357 -20.21 60.14 58.73
N TYR A 358 -19.97 58.83 58.56
CA TYR A 358 -20.76 57.79 59.25
C TYR A 358 -20.05 57.09 60.42
N LYS A 359 -18.98 57.70 60.96
CA LYS A 359 -18.36 57.24 62.21
C LYS A 359 -18.81 57.99 63.46
N ASN A 360 -19.80 58.89 63.37
CA ASN A 360 -20.21 59.71 64.49
C ASN A 360 -21.73 59.79 64.73
N TYR A 361 -22.43 58.65 64.70
CA TYR A 361 -23.64 58.48 65.50
C TYR A 361 -23.67 57.04 66.04
N LYS A 362 -23.10 56.88 67.24
CA LYS A 362 -23.59 55.91 68.23
C LYS A 362 -25.03 56.32 68.60
N VAL A 363 -25.99 55.40 68.51
CA VAL A 363 -26.61 54.66 69.63
C VAL A 363 -27.15 53.35 69.08
#